data_AF-A0A935T3N6-F1
#
_entry.id   AF-A0A935T3N6-F1
#
_cell.length_a   1.000
_cell.length_b   1.000
_cell.length_c   1.000
_cell.angle_alpha   90.00
_cell.angle_beta   90.00
_cell.angle_gamma   90.00
#
_symmetry.space_group_name_H-M   'P 1'
#
loop_
_entity.id
_entity.type
_entity.pdbx_description
1 polymer ?
#
loop_
_entity_poly.entity_id
_entity_poly.type
_entity_poly.pdbx_seq_one_letter_code
_entity_poly.pdbx_strand_id
1 'polypeptide(L)'
;MTSSMWSAIVTTGVFLAVLVPFANGIRAVISAWSATRRVGPEELRRGQSDRSSGAEPLAILMVRILQKSLRESEQDGTPSDFVFDASRQYVMNEYEHNYARLISMYANLLPPLGFVGTTGGMLLNFVSMHTKDEGLEVISLALALSSSFFALFSFAMLDALKLRLYSRMLAATRDVQVLYNKAESRRDHPTSDRPIVPKGARASV
;
A
#
# COMPACT_ATOMS: atom_id res chain seq x y z
N MET A 1 37.61 15.23 -26.67
CA MET A 1 37.31 14.95 -25.24
C MET A 1 36.07 15.68 -24.72
N THR A 2 35.65 16.82 -25.29
CA THR A 2 34.50 17.60 -24.78
C THR A 2 33.13 17.00 -25.16
N SER A 3 32.97 16.42 -26.36
CA SER A 3 31.69 15.84 -26.81
C SER A 3 31.25 14.60 -26.01
N SER A 4 32.20 13.73 -25.63
CA SER A 4 31.88 12.54 -24.81
C SER A 4 31.39 12.93 -23.42
N MET A 5 31.95 13.99 -22.83
CA MET A 5 31.56 14.49 -21.52
C MET A 5 30.12 15.04 -21.54
N TRP A 6 29.73 15.77 -22.58
CA TRP A 6 28.36 16.25 -22.77
C TRP A 6 27.35 15.11 -22.96
N SER A 7 27.69 14.10 -23.77
CA SER A 7 26.82 12.93 -23.95
C SER A 7 26.60 12.17 -22.63
N ALA A 8 27.65 12.02 -21.81
CA ALA A 8 27.55 11.35 -20.52
C ALA A 8 26.67 12.13 -19.54
N ILE A 9 26.77 13.46 -19.50
CA ILE A 9 25.94 14.32 -18.64
C ILE A 9 24.46 14.20 -19.04
N VAL A 10 24.14 14.29 -20.33
CA VAL A 10 22.75 14.20 -20.81
C VAL A 10 22.17 12.82 -20.53
N THR A 11 22.94 11.76 -20.81
CA THR A 11 22.52 10.38 -20.53
C THR A 11 22.23 10.20 -19.04
N THR A 12 23.17 10.61 -18.18
CA THR A 12 23.03 10.50 -16.73
C THR A 12 21.84 11.30 -16.21
N GLY A 13 21.60 12.50 -16.76
CA GLY A 13 20.47 13.36 -16.40
C GLY A 13 19.12 12.72 -16.72
N VAL A 14 18.98 12.13 -17.91
CA VAL A 14 17.75 11.43 -18.33
C VAL A 14 17.50 10.21 -17.44
N PHE A 15 18.52 9.42 -17.14
CA PHE A 15 18.38 8.28 -16.23
C PHE A 15 18.02 8.71 -14.82
N LEU A 16 18.67 9.74 -14.27
CA LEU A 16 18.33 10.27 -12.94
C LEU A 16 16.88 10.78 -12.88
N ALA A 17 16.39 11.43 -13.94
CA ALA A 17 15.02 11.92 -14.00
C ALA A 17 13.98 10.79 -13.86
N VAL A 18 14.28 9.58 -14.35
CA VAL A 18 13.42 8.39 -14.19
C VAL A 18 13.68 7.68 -12.85
N LEU A 19 14.94 7.64 -12.41
CA LEU A 19 15.36 6.89 -11.22
C LEU A 19 14.87 7.54 -9.92
N VAL A 20 14.77 8.87 -9.85
CA VAL A 20 14.24 9.60 -8.69
C VAL A 20 12.77 9.25 -8.39
N PRO A 21 11.81 9.42 -9.31
CA PRO A 21 10.42 9.03 -9.06
C PRO A 21 10.27 7.53 -8.83
N PHE A 22 11.07 6.69 -9.50
CA PHE A 22 11.07 5.25 -9.24
C PHE A 22 11.53 4.92 -7.82
N ALA A 23 12.63 5.50 -7.34
CA ALA A 23 13.13 5.29 -5.98
C ALA A 23 12.13 5.79 -4.92
N ASN A 24 11.48 6.93 -5.16
CA ASN A 24 10.42 7.42 -4.28
C ASN A 24 9.19 6.50 -4.30
N GLY A 25 8.82 5.97 -5.46
CA GLY A 25 7.79 4.94 -5.60
C GLY A 25 8.12 3.67 -4.80
N ILE A 26 9.37 3.19 -4.87
CA ILE A 26 9.83 2.04 -4.07
C ILE A 26 9.75 2.36 -2.57
N ARG A 27 10.17 3.55 -2.13
CA ARG A 27 10.05 3.95 -0.72
C ARG A 27 8.60 3.95 -0.25
N ALA A 28 7.68 4.43 -1.08
CA ALA A 28 6.24 4.37 -0.81
C ALA A 28 5.70 2.93 -0.77
N VAL A 29 6.21 2.04 -1.62
CA VAL A 29 5.91 0.59 -1.55
C VAL A 29 6.40 -0.02 -0.24
N ILE A 30 7.61 0.34 0.21
CA ILE A 30 8.19 -0.17 1.47
C ILE A 30 7.37 0.31 2.67
N SER A 31 6.94 1.58 2.70
CA SER A 31 6.10 2.11 3.77
C SER A 31 4.69 1.49 3.76
N ALA A 32 4.11 1.25 2.58
CA ALA A 32 2.85 0.52 2.44
C ALA A 32 2.99 -0.93 2.91
N TRP A 33 4.14 -1.55 2.65
CA TRP A 33 4.41 -2.92 3.08
C TRP A 33 4.56 -3.01 4.61
N SER A 34 5.23 -2.05 5.25
CA SER A 34 5.28 -2.02 6.71
C SER A 34 3.90 -1.80 7.33
N ALA A 35 3.06 -0.95 6.74
CA ALA A 35 1.69 -0.69 7.19
C ALA A 35 0.74 -1.89 7.01
N THR A 36 0.98 -2.72 6.00
CA THR A 36 0.21 -3.96 5.71
C THR A 36 0.83 -5.22 6.33
N ARG A 37 1.80 -5.07 7.23
CA ARG A 37 2.41 -6.20 7.93
C ARG A 37 1.34 -6.96 8.70
N ARG A 38 1.38 -8.30 8.61
CA ARG A 38 0.51 -9.16 9.42
C ARG A 38 0.85 -8.96 10.89
N VAL A 39 -0.15 -8.56 11.66
CA VAL A 39 -0.07 -8.38 13.10
C VAL A 39 -0.64 -9.63 13.77
N GLY A 40 0.10 -10.20 14.71
CA GLY A 40 -0.37 -11.37 15.44
C GLY A 40 -1.57 -11.06 16.34
N PRO A 41 -2.39 -12.04 16.74
CA PRO A 41 -3.51 -11.83 17.65
C PRO A 41 -3.08 -11.25 19.01
N GLU A 42 -1.87 -11.56 19.46
CA GLU A 42 -1.29 -11.00 20.69
C GLU A 42 -0.88 -9.53 20.53
N GLU A 43 -0.39 -9.13 19.37
CA GLU A 43 -0.07 -7.72 19.07
C GLU A 43 -1.33 -6.90 18.86
N LEU A 44 -2.41 -7.48 18.31
CA LEU A 44 -3.72 -6.84 18.23
C LEU A 44 -4.29 -6.55 19.63
N ARG A 45 -4.08 -7.46 20.59
CA ARG A 45 -4.43 -7.24 22.00
C ARG A 45 -3.54 -6.19 22.68
N ARG A 46 -2.25 -6.13 22.34
CA ARG A 46 -1.27 -5.24 22.98
C ARG A 46 -1.25 -3.82 22.40
N GLY A 47 -1.45 -3.66 21.09
CA GLY A 47 -1.59 -2.37 20.40
C GLY A 47 -2.92 -1.66 20.71
N GLN A 48 -3.82 -2.35 21.40
CA GLN A 48 -5.06 -1.81 21.94
C GLN A 48 -4.82 -0.82 23.10
N SER A 49 -3.74 -1.03 23.88
CA SER A 49 -3.42 -0.21 25.06
C SER A 49 -2.45 0.94 24.78
N ASP A 50 -1.64 0.86 23.73
CA ASP A 50 -0.65 1.89 23.41
C ASP A 50 -1.16 2.87 22.34
N ARG A 51 -1.23 4.16 22.69
CA ARG A 51 -1.38 5.25 21.70
C ARG A 51 -0.04 5.45 21.00
N SER A 52 0.31 4.56 20.08
CA SER A 52 1.61 4.64 19.42
C SER A 52 1.61 5.74 18.35
N SER A 53 2.57 6.67 18.44
CA SER A 53 2.81 7.79 17.52
C SER A 53 3.62 7.39 16.26
N GLY A 54 3.59 6.12 15.86
CA GLY A 54 4.33 5.58 14.71
C GLY A 54 3.41 5.10 13.58
N ALA A 55 4.01 4.55 12.50
CA ALA A 55 3.28 3.95 11.38
C ALA A 55 2.49 2.72 11.84
N GLU A 56 1.32 2.97 12.40
CA GLU A 56 0.45 1.95 12.97
C GLU A 56 -0.04 0.99 11.88
N PRO A 57 0.06 -0.34 12.08
CA PRO A 57 -0.47 -1.31 11.14
C PRO A 57 -1.99 -1.11 10.96
N LEU A 58 -2.46 -1.15 9.71
CA LEU A 58 -3.87 -0.92 9.37
C LEU A 58 -4.85 -1.87 10.09
N ALA A 59 -4.40 -3.07 10.42
CA ALA A 59 -5.20 -4.03 11.20
C ALA A 59 -5.49 -3.54 12.63
N ILE A 60 -4.53 -2.87 13.28
CA ILE A 60 -4.72 -2.31 14.63
C ILE A 60 -5.65 -1.10 14.56
N LEU A 61 -5.47 -0.24 13.54
CA LEU A 61 -6.37 0.89 13.29
C LEU A 61 -7.82 0.42 13.10
N MET A 62 -8.03 -0.62 12.28
CA MET A 62 -9.36 -1.20 12.04
C MET A 62 -10.01 -1.70 13.33
N VAL A 63 -9.28 -2.45 14.15
CA VAL A 63 -9.80 -2.98 15.42
C VAL A 63 -10.11 -1.87 16.41
N ARG A 64 -9.26 -0.84 16.49
CA ARG A 64 -9.49 0.30 17.39
C ARG A 64 -10.74 1.08 17.01
N ILE A 65 -10.92 1.36 15.71
CA ILE A 65 -12.10 2.07 15.20
C ILE A 65 -13.35 1.23 15.43
N LEU A 66 -13.30 -0.05 15.05
CA LEU A 66 -14.40 -0.99 15.24
C LEU A 66 -14.85 -1.05 16.70
N GLN A 67 -13.92 -1.20 17.64
CA GLN A 67 -14.26 -1.28 19.06
C GLN A 67 -14.81 0.03 19.62
N LYS A 68 -14.24 1.17 19.19
CA LYS A 68 -14.75 2.48 19.60
C LYS A 68 -16.18 2.67 19.09
N SER A 69 -16.40 2.38 17.81
CA SER A 69 -17.71 2.53 17.18
C SER A 69 -18.73 1.51 17.67
N LEU A 70 -18.34 0.27 18.01
CA LEU A 70 -19.25 -0.70 18.64
C LEU A 70 -19.68 -0.28 20.05
N ARG A 71 -18.77 0.31 20.84
CA ARG A 71 -19.12 0.84 22.18
C ARG A 71 -20.10 2.02 22.11
N GLU A 72 -19.93 2.90 21.12
CA GLU A 72 -20.85 4.02 20.87
C GLU A 72 -22.18 3.50 20.29
N SER A 73 -22.12 2.52 19.39
CA SER A 73 -23.28 1.89 18.73
C SER A 73 -24.18 1.11 19.70
N GLU A 74 -23.63 0.51 20.75
CA GLU A 74 -24.43 -0.14 21.82
C GLU A 74 -25.35 0.84 22.56
N GLN A 75 -25.05 2.15 22.54
CA GLN A 75 -25.95 3.18 23.08
C GLN A 75 -27.04 3.60 22.08
N ASP A 76 -26.74 3.55 20.78
CA ASP A 76 -27.62 4.05 19.71
C ASP A 76 -28.42 2.95 18.98
N GLY A 77 -28.22 1.67 19.32
CA GLY A 77 -28.95 0.53 18.74
C GLY A 77 -28.62 0.26 17.26
N THR A 78 -27.46 0.71 16.78
CA THR A 78 -27.03 0.49 15.39
C THR A 78 -26.57 -0.96 15.16
N PRO A 79 -26.81 -1.55 13.98
CA PRO A 79 -26.36 -2.91 13.69
C PRO A 79 -24.84 -3.00 13.67
N SER A 80 -24.29 -3.98 14.39
CA SER A 80 -22.85 -4.23 14.52
C SER A 80 -22.17 -4.50 13.16
N ASP A 81 -22.89 -5.18 12.25
CA ASP A 81 -22.46 -5.43 10.86
C ASP A 81 -22.23 -4.15 10.06
N PHE A 82 -23.10 -3.14 10.23
CA PHE A 82 -22.97 -1.86 9.53
C PHE A 82 -21.72 -1.10 10.02
N VAL A 83 -21.50 -1.11 11.33
CA VAL A 83 -20.31 -0.51 11.95
C VAL A 83 -19.03 -1.20 11.47
N PHE A 84 -19.07 -2.53 11.31
CA PHE A 84 -17.96 -3.29 10.77
C PHE A 84 -17.63 -2.91 9.34
N ASP A 85 -18.64 -2.84 8.46
CA ASP A 85 -18.43 -2.48 7.06
C ASP A 85 -17.93 -1.04 6.91
N ALA A 86 -18.49 -0.10 7.67
CA ALA A 86 -18.03 1.29 7.71
C ALA A 86 -16.57 1.40 8.19
N SER A 87 -16.19 0.64 9.22
CA SER A 87 -14.82 0.60 9.72
C SER A 87 -13.85 0.05 8.68
N ARG A 88 -14.25 -0.98 7.95
CA ARG A 88 -13.47 -1.55 6.84
C ARG A 88 -13.30 -0.54 5.71
N GLN A 89 -14.38 0.12 5.30
CA GLN A 89 -14.35 1.11 4.23
C GLN A 89 -13.46 2.30 4.60
N TYR A 90 -13.53 2.77 5.85
CA TYR A 90 -12.66 3.82 6.36
C TYR A 90 -11.18 3.44 6.26
N VAL A 91 -10.81 2.25 6.73
CA VAL A 91 -9.41 1.77 6.71
C VAL A 91 -8.90 1.57 5.29
N MET A 92 -9.75 1.07 4.39
CA MET A 92 -9.41 0.99 2.96
C MET A 92 -9.16 2.37 2.38
N ASN A 93 -10.04 3.34 2.64
CA ASN A 93 -9.89 4.70 2.15
C ASN A 93 -8.62 5.37 2.71
N GLU A 94 -8.31 5.16 3.99
CA GLU A 94 -7.09 5.65 4.63
C GLU A 94 -5.82 5.06 3.98
N TYR A 95 -5.84 3.77 3.66
CA TYR A 95 -4.75 3.11 2.94
C TYR A 95 -4.60 3.67 1.51
N GLU A 96 -5.71 3.85 0.81
CA GLU A 96 -5.67 4.39 -0.55
C GLU A 96 -5.11 5.80 -0.57
N HIS A 97 -5.52 6.63 0.38
CA HIS A 97 -5.09 8.02 0.49
C HIS A 97 -3.61 8.15 0.81
N ASN A 98 -3.13 7.42 1.82
CA ASN A 98 -1.75 7.56 2.32
C ASN A 98 -0.71 6.78 1.52
N TYR A 99 -1.10 5.69 0.83
CA TYR A 99 -0.14 4.79 0.17
C TYR A 99 -0.44 4.59 -1.31
N ALA A 100 -1.61 4.07 -1.65
CA ALA A 100 -1.90 3.64 -3.02
C ALA A 100 -1.88 4.79 -4.03
N ARG A 101 -2.38 5.97 -3.62
CA ARG A 101 -2.38 7.19 -4.44
C ARG A 101 -0.96 7.67 -4.74
N LEU A 102 -0.07 7.66 -3.74
CA LEU A 102 1.33 8.06 -3.93
C LEU A 102 2.07 7.13 -4.90
N ILE A 103 1.90 5.82 -4.73
CA ILE A 103 2.50 4.82 -5.63
C ILE A 103 1.99 5.02 -7.06
N SER A 104 0.68 5.25 -7.21
CA SER A 104 0.06 5.48 -8.53
C SER A 104 0.55 6.78 -9.17
N MET A 105 0.74 7.84 -8.38
CA MET A 105 1.27 9.11 -8.86
C MET A 105 2.70 8.94 -9.40
N TYR A 106 3.58 8.28 -8.65
CA TYR A 106 4.95 8.02 -9.13
C TYR A 106 4.98 7.08 -10.33
N ALA A 107 4.15 6.03 -10.34
CA ALA A 107 4.05 5.14 -11.49
C ALA A 107 3.62 5.89 -12.75
N ASN A 108 2.56 6.70 -12.67
CA ASN A 108 2.01 7.43 -13.81
C ASN A 108 2.93 8.54 -14.34
N LEU A 109 3.90 9.01 -13.55
CA LEU A 109 4.92 9.97 -14.00
C LEU A 109 6.02 9.32 -14.84
N LEU A 110 6.25 8.01 -14.72
CA LEU A 110 7.35 7.33 -15.41
C LEU A 110 7.19 7.27 -16.94
N PRO A 111 6.03 6.88 -17.53
CA PRO A 111 5.90 6.82 -18.98
C PRO A 111 6.11 8.17 -19.69
N PRO A 112 5.52 9.29 -19.21
CA PRO A 112 5.81 10.62 -19.79
C PRO A 112 7.30 11.00 -19.69
N LEU A 113 7.99 10.65 -18.59
CA LEU A 113 9.43 10.88 -18.47
C LEU A 113 10.24 10.04 -19.46
N GLY A 114 9.83 8.78 -19.69
CA GLY A 114 10.40 7.92 -20.73
C GLY A 114 10.29 8.53 -22.12
N PHE A 115 9.12 9.11 -22.43
CA PHE A 115 8.87 9.82 -23.69
C PHE A 115 9.75 11.05 -23.86
N VAL A 116 9.97 11.84 -22.80
CA VAL A 116 10.92 12.97 -22.82
C VAL A 116 12.34 12.47 -23.11
N GLY A 117 12.77 11.37 -22.50
CA GLY A 117 14.07 10.75 -22.78
C GLY A 117 14.22 10.31 -24.24
N THR A 118 13.18 9.70 -24.82
CA THR A 118 13.18 9.27 -26.22
C THR A 118 13.21 10.46 -27.17
N THR A 119 12.44 11.51 -26.88
CA THR A 119 12.46 12.74 -27.66
C THR A 119 13.84 13.39 -27.61
N GLY A 120 14.47 13.44 -26.43
CA GLY A 120 15.83 13.94 -26.26
C GLY A 120 16.87 13.12 -27.03
N GLY A 121 16.79 11.78 -26.98
CA GLY A 121 17.67 10.91 -27.76
C GLY A 121 17.50 11.07 -29.27
N MET A 122 16.27 11.22 -29.75
CA MET A 122 16.01 11.50 -31.17
C MET A 122 16.55 12.86 -31.62
N LEU A 123 16.43 13.90 -30.78
CA LEU A 123 17.01 15.23 -31.09
C LEU A 123 18.53 15.17 -31.19
N LEU A 124 19.19 14.45 -30.27
CA LEU A 124 20.63 14.20 -30.35
C LEU A 124 20.99 13.45 -31.63
N ASN A 125 20.17 12.48 -32.04
CA ASN A 125 20.38 11.73 -33.28
C ASN A 125 20.36 12.64 -34.51
N PHE A 126 19.36 13.53 -34.61
CA PHE A 126 19.28 14.50 -35.71
C PHE A 126 20.49 15.44 -35.77
N VAL A 127 20.98 15.90 -34.62
CA VAL A 127 22.20 16.72 -34.53
C VAL A 127 23.43 15.91 -34.96
N SER A 128 23.48 14.63 -34.59
CA SER A 128 24.57 13.72 -34.98
C SER A 128 24.64 13.50 -36.49
N MET A 129 23.49 13.26 -37.13
CA MET A 129 23.39 13.13 -38.59
C MET A 129 23.90 14.38 -39.32
N HIS A 130 23.63 15.57 -38.76
CA HIS A 130 24.17 16.83 -39.30
C HIS A 130 25.69 16.96 -39.18
N THR A 131 26.28 16.31 -38.18
CA THR A 131 27.72 16.39 -37.87
C THR A 131 28.52 15.23 -38.47
N LYS A 132 27.86 14.22 -39.07
CA LYS A 132 28.44 12.97 -39.59
C LYS A 132 29.24 12.18 -38.55
N ASP A 133 28.81 12.20 -37.29
CA ASP A 133 29.45 11.43 -36.22
C ASP A 133 28.70 10.10 -36.02
N GLU A 134 29.25 9.01 -36.55
CA GLU A 134 28.66 7.67 -36.47
C GLU A 134 28.59 7.13 -35.03
N GLY A 135 29.49 7.59 -34.15
CA GLY A 135 29.53 7.16 -32.75
C GLY A 135 28.39 7.77 -31.92
N LEU A 136 28.10 9.05 -32.16
CA LEU A 136 26.99 9.75 -31.50
C LEU A 136 25.63 9.24 -31.98
N GLU A 137 25.50 8.79 -33.23
CA GLU A 137 24.27 8.21 -33.78
C GLU A 137 23.86 6.96 -32.99
N VAL A 138 24.76 5.98 -32.85
CA VAL A 138 24.49 4.74 -32.12
C VAL A 138 24.14 4.99 -30.66
N ILE A 139 24.86 5.89 -29.99
CA ILE A 139 24.61 6.24 -28.58
C ILE A 139 23.25 6.91 -28.41
N SER A 140 22.89 7.82 -29.31
CA SER A 140 21.62 8.56 -29.24
C SER A 140 20.40 7.65 -29.45
N LEU A 141 20.51 6.69 -30.39
CA LEU A 141 19.48 5.69 -30.63
C LEU A 141 19.32 4.74 -29.43
N ALA A 142 20.45 4.27 -28.87
CA ALA A 142 20.46 3.42 -27.69
C ALA A 142 19.86 4.15 -26.47
N LEU A 143 20.16 5.44 -26.30
CA LEU A 143 19.59 6.29 -25.25
C LEU A 143 18.07 6.43 -25.39
N ALA A 144 17.59 6.70 -26.62
CA ALA A 144 16.17 6.88 -26.88
C ALA A 144 15.35 5.63 -26.56
N LEU A 145 15.87 4.45 -26.92
CA LEU A 145 15.21 3.16 -26.68
C LEU A 145 15.30 2.74 -25.21
N SER A 146 16.48 2.88 -24.59
CA SER A 146 16.70 2.48 -23.20
C SER A 146 15.90 3.33 -22.22
N SER A 147 15.70 4.63 -22.48
CA SER A 147 14.87 5.48 -21.60
C SER A 147 13.40 5.04 -21.57
N SER A 148 12.82 4.75 -22.74
CA SER A 148 11.44 4.28 -22.86
C SER A 148 11.26 2.89 -22.25
N PHE A 149 12.18 1.96 -22.54
CA PHE A 149 12.16 0.64 -21.94
C PHE A 149 12.23 0.71 -20.42
N PHE A 150 13.18 1.48 -19.88
CA PHE A 150 13.37 1.58 -18.43
C PHE A 150 12.17 2.24 -17.75
N ALA A 151 11.58 3.28 -18.35
CA ALA A 151 10.38 3.92 -17.85
C ALA A 151 9.17 2.97 -17.79
N LEU A 152 8.90 2.23 -18.87
CA LEU A 152 7.80 1.27 -18.93
C LEU A 152 8.01 0.08 -17.99
N PHE A 153 9.24 -0.43 -17.92
CA PHE A 153 9.60 -1.50 -16.99
C PHE A 153 9.39 -1.06 -15.54
N SER A 154 9.85 0.14 -15.20
CA SER A 154 9.71 0.72 -13.86
C SER A 154 8.25 0.97 -13.50
N PHE A 155 7.44 1.46 -14.46
CA PHE A 155 5.99 1.60 -14.33
C PHE A 155 5.33 0.25 -14.04
N ALA A 156 5.58 -0.76 -14.88
CA ALA A 156 5.01 -2.10 -14.71
C ALA A 156 5.42 -2.73 -13.37
N MET A 157 6.65 -2.51 -12.93
CA MET A 157 7.14 -2.99 -11.65
C MET A 157 6.41 -2.34 -10.47
N LEU A 158 6.26 -1.01 -10.46
CA LEU A 158 5.52 -0.31 -9.41
C LEU A 158 4.03 -0.71 -9.38
N ASP A 159 3.40 -0.84 -10.55
CA ASP A 159 1.99 -1.23 -10.63
C ASP A 159 1.77 -2.69 -10.18
N ALA A 160 2.68 -3.61 -10.54
CA ALA A 160 2.67 -4.98 -10.02
C ALA A 160 2.86 -5.02 -8.49
N LEU A 161 3.75 -4.19 -7.94
CA LEU A 161 3.96 -4.08 -6.49
C LEU A 161 2.72 -3.52 -5.78
N LYS A 162 2.06 -2.51 -6.37
CA LYS A 162 0.79 -1.96 -5.88
C LYS A 162 -0.29 -3.04 -5.82
N LEU A 163 -0.49 -3.82 -6.88
CA LEU A 163 -1.48 -4.92 -6.89
C LEU A 163 -1.18 -5.97 -5.81
N ARG A 164 0.09 -6.33 -5.63
CA ARG A 164 0.52 -7.24 -4.54
C ARG A 164 0.21 -6.67 -3.16
N LEU A 165 0.45 -5.39 -2.94
CA LEU A 165 0.13 -4.72 -1.68
C LEU A 165 -1.38 -4.69 -1.41
N TYR A 166 -2.21 -4.40 -2.43
CA TYR A 166 -3.67 -4.47 -2.30
C TYR A 166 -4.15 -5.87 -1.90
N SER A 167 -3.59 -6.91 -2.52
CA SER A 167 -3.92 -8.30 -2.17
C SER A 167 -3.60 -8.61 -0.70
N ARG A 168 -2.49 -8.05 -0.19
CA ARG A 168 -2.08 -8.20 1.22
C ARG A 168 -2.98 -7.44 2.17
N MET A 169 -3.35 -6.21 1.85
CA MET A 169 -4.29 -5.42 2.65
C MET A 169 -5.65 -6.13 2.75
N LEU A 170 -6.15 -6.68 1.63
CA LEU A 170 -7.39 -7.46 1.62
C LEU A 170 -7.28 -8.70 2.51
N ALA A 171 -6.15 -9.39 2.52
CA ALA A 171 -5.93 -10.51 3.42
C ALA A 171 -5.93 -10.06 4.90
N ALA A 172 -5.26 -8.95 5.22
CA ALA A 172 -5.21 -8.43 6.60
C ALA A 172 -6.59 -8.00 7.12
N THR A 173 -7.41 -7.34 6.29
CA THR A 173 -8.78 -6.96 6.67
C THR A 173 -9.70 -8.19 6.80
N ARG A 174 -9.51 -9.22 5.97
CA ARG A 174 -10.21 -10.51 6.11
C ARG A 174 -9.85 -11.22 7.42
N ASP A 175 -8.59 -11.18 7.85
CA ASP A 175 -8.18 -11.79 9.13
C ASP A 175 -8.90 -11.11 10.31
N VAL A 176 -9.08 -9.79 10.28
CA VAL A 176 -9.87 -9.04 11.27
C VAL A 176 -11.35 -9.44 11.22
N GLN A 177 -11.91 -9.63 10.03
CA GLN A 177 -13.29 -10.11 9.87
C GLN A 177 -13.51 -11.49 10.50
N VAL A 178 -12.57 -12.42 10.30
CA VAL A 178 -12.66 -13.76 10.89
C VAL A 178 -12.62 -13.67 12.43
N LEU A 179 -11.77 -12.80 12.98
CA LEU A 179 -11.71 -12.56 14.42
C LEU A 179 -13.01 -11.96 14.96
N TYR A 180 -13.60 -11.01 14.24
CA TYR A 180 -14.87 -10.39 14.59
C TYR A 180 -16.02 -11.42 14.60
N ASN A 181 -16.21 -12.18 13.51
CA ASN A 181 -17.24 -13.22 13.44
C ASN A 181 -17.07 -14.29 14.53
N LYS A 182 -15.82 -14.64 14.87
CA LYS A 182 -15.51 -15.56 15.97
C LYS A 182 -15.85 -14.98 17.35
N ALA A 183 -15.73 -13.66 17.53
CA ALA A 183 -16.12 -12.98 18.76
C ALA A 183 -17.65 -12.86 18.88
N GLU A 184 -18.33 -12.56 17.78
CA GLU A 184 -19.79 -12.43 17.70
C GLU A 184 -20.49 -13.77 17.93
N SER A 185 -20.05 -14.85 17.27
CA SER A 185 -20.55 -16.21 17.52
C SER A 185 -20.38 -16.68 18.97
N ARG A 186 -19.36 -16.19 19.71
CA ARG A 186 -19.24 -16.42 21.16
C ARG A 186 -20.23 -15.59 21.97
N ARG A 187 -20.56 -14.39 21.52
CA ARG A 187 -21.52 -13.48 22.14
C ARG A 187 -22.97 -13.92 21.96
N ASP A 188 -23.25 -14.73 20.94
CA ASP A 188 -24.54 -15.40 20.72
C ASP A 188 -24.66 -16.75 21.45
N HIS A 189 -23.57 -17.24 22.08
CA HIS A 189 -23.55 -18.45 22.92
C HIS A 189 -23.34 -18.23 24.44
N PRO A 190 -23.82 -17.16 25.09
CA PRO A 190 -23.87 -17.10 26.53
C PRO A 190 -25.12 -17.87 26.97
N THR A 191 -24.95 -18.92 27.79
CA THR A 191 -26.01 -19.68 28.48
C THR A 191 -26.73 -20.80 27.70
N SER A 192 -26.08 -21.97 27.62
CA SER A 192 -26.81 -23.26 27.68
C SER A 192 -26.19 -24.24 28.70
N ASP A 193 -25.30 -23.77 29.58
CA ASP A 193 -24.56 -24.66 30.49
C ASP A 193 -24.47 -24.09 31.92
N ARG A 194 -25.60 -23.55 32.41
CA ARG A 194 -25.81 -23.49 33.87
C ARG A 194 -26.64 -24.71 34.25
N PRO A 195 -26.09 -25.69 35.00
CA PRO A 195 -26.93 -26.73 35.57
C PRO A 195 -27.97 -26.04 36.46
N ILE A 196 -29.23 -26.28 36.16
CA ILE A 196 -30.37 -25.86 36.98
C ILE A 196 -30.20 -26.60 38.32
N VAL A 197 -29.66 -25.92 39.33
CA VAL A 197 -29.69 -26.43 40.71
C VAL A 197 -31.14 -26.30 41.17
N PRO A 198 -31.85 -27.41 41.45
CA PRO A 198 -33.23 -27.34 41.91
C PRO A 198 -33.27 -26.68 43.29
N LYS A 199 -33.95 -25.53 43.33
CA LYS A 199 -34.18 -24.73 44.52
C LYS A 199 -35.28 -25.41 45.34
N GLY A 200 -34.91 -26.27 46.30
CA GLY A 200 -35.91 -26.88 47.17
C GLY A 200 -35.44 -28.04 48.03
N ALA A 201 -34.73 -27.75 49.12
CA ALA A 201 -34.74 -28.60 50.31
C ALA A 201 -34.50 -27.72 51.55
N ARG A 202 -35.57 -27.04 52.00
CA ARG A 202 -35.69 -26.69 53.42
C ARG A 202 -35.84 -28.02 54.17
N ALA A 203 -34.81 -28.41 54.91
CA ALA A 203 -34.96 -29.37 56.00
C ALA A 203 -34.71 -28.61 57.30
N SER A 204 -35.81 -28.23 57.92
CA SER A 204 -35.91 -27.93 59.34
C SER A 204 -35.72 -29.23 60.13
N VAL A 205 -34.66 -29.30 60.94
CA VAL A 205 -34.66 -29.92 62.29
C VAL A 205 -33.66 -29.14 63.13
#